data_AF-A0A9X2DHJ5-F1
#
_entry.id   AF-A0A9X2DHJ5-F1
#
_cell.length_a   1.000
_cell.length_b   1.000
_cell.length_c   1.000
_cell.angle_alpha   90.00
_cell.angle_beta   90.00
_cell.angle_gamma   90.00
#
_symmetry.space_group_name_H-M   'P 1'
#
loop_
_entity.id
_entity.type
_entity.pdbx_description
1 polymer ?
#
loop_
_entity_poly.entity_id
_entity_poly.type
_entity_poly.pdbx_seq_one_letter_code
_entity_poly.pdbx_strand_id
1 'polypeptide(L)' 'MAASRYELSDVQWARIASLLPGKVGDPGRTSSDNRLFINGCLWVLR' A
#
# COMPACT_ATOMS: atom_id res chain seq x y z
N MET A 1 2.14 -4.78 16.53
CA MET A 1 3.27 -3.84 16.61
C MET A 1 2.82 -2.49 16.09
N ALA A 2 3.21 -1.39 16.73
CA ALA A 2 2.93 -0.06 16.24
C ALA A 2 3.70 0.16 14.92
N ALA A 3 3.03 0.68 13.89
CA ALA A 3 3.69 0.97 12.63
C ALA A 3 4.67 2.13 12.77
N SER A 4 5.79 2.05 12.04
CA SER A 4 6.72 3.16 11.87
C SER A 4 5.98 4.39 11.35
N ARG A 5 6.48 5.59 11.66
CA ARG A 5 5.81 6.88 11.34
C ARG A 5 5.46 7.07 9.84
N TYR A 6 6.08 6.29 8.96
CA TYR A 6 5.94 6.36 7.49
C TYR A 6 5.50 5.04 6.86
N GLU A 7 4.96 4.13 7.66
CA GLU A 7 4.48 2.84 7.20
C GLU A 7 3.05 2.61 7.66
N LEU A 8 2.28 1.91 6.83
CA LEU A 8 0.97 1.45 7.26
C LEU A 8 1.11 0.21 8.14
N SER A 9 0.42 0.21 9.28
CA SER A 9 0.21 -1.02 10.06
C SER A 9 -0.56 -2.04 9.23
N ASP A 10 -0.45 -3.32 9.56
CA ASP A 10 -1.18 -4.37 8.85
C ASP A 10 -2.69 -4.15 8.88
N VAL A 11 -3.21 -3.61 9.99
CA VAL A 11 -4.63 -3.26 10.15
C VAL A 11 -5.04 -2.11 9.22
N GLN A 12 -4.21 -1.08 9.09
CA GLN A 12 -4.49 0.02 8.15
C GLN A 12 -4.35 -0.42 6.70
N TRP A 13 -3.31 -1.22 6.41
CA TRP A 13 -3.09 -1.78 5.09
C TRP A 13 -4.27 -2.64 4.63
N ALA A 14 -4.77 -3.53 5.50
CA ALA A 14 -5.91 -4.39 5.19
C ALA A 14 -7.18 -3.62 4.80
N ARG A 15 -7.36 -2.39 5.28
CA ARG A 15 -8.51 -1.54 4.93
C ARG A 15 -8.41 -0.94 3.53
N ILE A 16 -7.20 -0.65 3.06
CA ILE A 16 -6.99 0.05 1.78
C ILE A 16 -6.57 -0.90 0.64
N ALA A 17 -5.97 -2.05 0.96
CA ALA A 17 -5.36 -2.94 -0.03
C ALA A 17 -6.35 -3.38 -1.12
N SER A 18 -7.61 -3.62 -0.77
CA SER A 18 -8.66 -4.02 -1.73
C SER A 18 -9.10 -2.90 -2.68
N LEU A 19 -8.95 -1.64 -2.23
CA LEU A 19 -9.32 -0.44 -2.97
C LEU A 19 -8.27 -0.04 -4.00
N LEU A 20 -7.03 -0.52 -3.84
CA LEU A 20 -5.94 -0.19 -4.74
C LEU A 20 -6.08 -0.94 -6.08
N PRO A 21 -5.77 -0.28 -7.21
CA PRO A 21 -5.68 -0.92 -8.51
C PRO A 21 -4.38 -1.74 -8.63
N GLY A 22 -4.36 -2.66 -9.58
CA GLY A 22 -3.19 -3.51 -9.87
C GLY A 22 -3.07 -4.69 -8.90
N LYS A 23 -4.18 -5.11 -8.28
CA LYS A 23 -4.26 -6.37 -7.54
C LYS A 23 -4.29 -7.56 -8.52
N VAL A 24 -3.97 -8.75 -8.00
CA VAL A 24 -4.04 -9.99 -8.78
C VAL A 24 -5.46 -10.17 -9.32
N GLY A 25 -5.59 -10.22 -10.64
CA GLY A 25 -6.89 -10.35 -11.32
C GLY A 25 -7.45 -9.05 -11.90
N ASP A 26 -6.85 -7.89 -11.60
CA ASP A 26 -7.20 -6.66 -12.30
C ASP A 26 -6.72 -6.72 -13.77
N PRO A 27 -7.53 -6.29 -14.74
CA PRO A 27 -7.10 -6.20 -16.13
C PRO A 27 -5.98 -5.16 -16.27
N GLY A 28 -4.90 -5.54 -16.96
CA GLY A 28 -3.74 -4.68 -17.17
C GLY A 28 -2.51 -5.14 -16.38
N ARG A 29 -1.69 -4.20 -15.91
CA ARG A 29 -0.43 -4.52 -15.23
C ARG A 29 -0.66 -4.70 -13.73
N THR A 30 -0.36 -5.90 -13.23
CA THR A 30 -0.28 -6.15 -11.78
C THR A 30 0.86 -5.33 -11.19
N SER A 31 0.59 -4.67 -10.07
CA SER A 31 1.61 -3.95 -9.32
C SER A 31 2.53 -4.93 -8.60
N SER A 32 3.84 -4.67 -8.63
CA SER A 32 4.83 -5.54 -7.97
C SER A 32 4.71 -5.50 -6.45
N ASP A 33 4.52 -4.30 -5.88
CA ASP A 33 4.27 -4.11 -4.45
C ASP A 33 3.55 -2.78 -4.18
N ASN A 34 2.22 -2.87 -4.04
CA ASN A 34 1.39 -1.70 -3.72
C ASN A 34 1.66 -1.14 -2.31
N ARG A 35 2.12 -1.96 -1.36
CA ARG A 35 2.38 -1.51 0.01
C ARG A 35 3.63 -0.66 0.05
N LEU A 36 4.67 -1.10 -0.64
CA LEU A 36 5.91 -0.35 -0.76
C LEU A 36 5.71 0.99 -1.45
N PHE A 37 4.89 1.03 -2.52
CA PHE A 37 4.55 2.27 -3.20
C PHE A 37 3.89 3.29 -2.27
N ILE A 38 2.85 2.88 -1.53
CA ILE A 38 2.13 3.77 -0.61
C ILE A 38 3.02 4.23 0.55
N ASN A 39 3.85 3.35 1.11
CA ASN A 39 4.83 3.75 2.12
C ASN A 39 5.80 4.80 1.57
N GLY A 40 6.24 4.65 0.30
CA GLY A 40 7.05 5.66 -0.39
C GLY A 40 6.33 7.01 -0.55
N CYS A 41 5.04 7.01 -0.91
CA CYS A 41 4.24 8.23 -0.98
C CYS A 41 4.14 8.92 0.39
N LEU A 42 3.89 8.16 1.47
CA LEU A 42 3.82 8.70 2.83
C LEU A 42 5.16 9.30 3.29
N TRP A 43 6.28 8.78 2.80
CA TRP A 43 7.59 9.35 3.05
C TRP A 43 7.83 10.67 2.30
N VAL A 44 7.37 10.79 1.04
CA VAL A 44 7.48 12.03 0.24
C VAL A 44 6.57 13.14 0.79
N LEU A 45 5.36 12.80 1.23
CA LEU A 45 4.34 13.74 1.74
C LEU A 45 4.66 14.33 3.12
N ARG A 46 5.93 14.45 3.48
CA ARG A 46 6.41 15.14 4.69
C ARG A 46 5.70 16.48 4.93
#